data_AF-A0A7S3T2B5-F1
#
_entry.id   AF-A0A7S3T2B5-F1
#
_cell.length_a   1.000
_cell.length_b   1.000
_cell.length_c   1.000
_cell.angle_alpha   90.00
_cell.angle_beta   90.00
_cell.angle_gamma   90.00
#
_symmetry.space_group_name_H-M   'P 1'
#
loop_
_entity.id
_entity.type
_entity.pdbx_description
1 polymer ?
#
loop_
_entity_poly.entity_id
_entity_poly.type
_entity_poly.pdbx_seq_one_letter_code
_entity_poly.pdbx_strand_id
1 'polypeptide(L)'
;LAQAESAGYDPLEPRARLSSSECELLRFGARKLCGCASSLRHSELAFSAAHAAALEATCAAVGAVTAPPKEAALELLGEGKGAAVRGMCRFDLFGRALRGRSVDHLAGESALPPVVLPVELSLVPDCVSSYEDVCNALRHAVHLCELLANQQGYIPNTYCLRVSLLQHLLTAVIPLPLPCSHPQRASRCFWAASPMRYETQADLLRLLNLACRHFAACCFSIRVTRSFDAVRLV
;
A
#
# COMPACT_ATOMS: atom_id res chain seq x y z
N LEU A 1 -48.58 39.36 4.97
CA LEU A 1 -48.20 40.65 5.57
C LEU A 1 -47.41 40.32 6.81
N ALA A 2 -46.07 40.26 6.68
CA ALA A 2 -45.12 41.10 7.43
C ALA A 2 -44.93 40.58 8.88
N GLN A 3 -43.75 40.32 9.43
CA GLN A 3 -42.46 40.99 9.30
C GLN A 3 -41.34 39.96 9.64
N ALA A 4 -40.31 39.87 8.80
CA ALA A 4 -39.03 39.27 9.16
C ALA A 4 -38.20 40.39 9.79
N GLU A 5 -38.10 40.41 11.11
CA GLU A 5 -37.28 41.37 11.83
C GLU A 5 -35.80 41.01 11.71
N SER A 6 -35.04 42.05 11.37
CA SER A 6 -33.61 42.13 11.21
C SER A 6 -32.85 41.74 12.47
N ALA A 7 -32.19 40.60 12.47
CA ALA A 7 -31.09 40.33 13.38
C ALA A 7 -29.88 41.14 12.91
N GLY A 8 -29.60 42.24 13.62
CA GLY A 8 -28.45 43.10 13.39
C GLY A 8 -27.14 42.32 13.49
N TYR A 9 -26.31 42.48 12.47
CA TYR A 9 -24.91 42.07 12.49
C TYR A 9 -24.14 43.09 13.33
N ASP A 10 -23.79 42.70 14.56
CA ASP A 10 -22.93 43.49 15.44
C ASP A 10 -21.45 43.19 15.14
N PRO A 11 -20.66 44.14 14.61
CA PRO A 11 -19.32 43.87 14.08
C PRO A 11 -18.21 43.73 15.16
N LEU A 12 -18.57 43.66 16.44
CA LEU A 12 -17.62 43.79 17.56
C LEU A 12 -17.73 42.69 18.64
N GLU A 13 -18.10 41.46 18.27
CA GLU A 13 -17.77 40.33 19.14
C GLU A 13 -16.25 40.07 19.13
N PRO A 14 -15.60 39.88 20.31
CA PRO A 14 -14.18 39.57 20.36
C PRO A 14 -13.97 38.19 19.77
N ARG A 15 -13.58 38.15 18.48
CA ARG A 15 -13.22 36.94 17.74
C ARG A 15 -12.36 36.04 18.64
N ALA A 16 -12.79 34.80 18.84
CA ALA A 16 -12.05 33.80 19.61
C ALA A 16 -10.56 33.88 19.22
N ARG A 17 -9.70 34.19 20.20
CA ARG A 17 -8.26 34.28 19.95
C ARG A 17 -7.80 32.90 19.50
N LEU A 18 -7.39 32.78 18.25
CA LEU A 18 -6.82 31.56 17.69
C LEU A 18 -5.72 31.06 18.63
N SER A 19 -5.76 29.77 18.96
CA SER A 19 -4.72 29.14 19.77
C SER A 19 -3.35 29.26 19.06
N SER A 20 -2.27 29.22 19.85
CA SER A 20 -0.91 29.32 19.32
C SER A 20 -0.62 28.24 18.25
N SER A 21 -1.16 27.04 18.45
CA SER A 21 -1.10 25.91 17.51
C SER A 21 -1.87 26.17 16.21
N GLU A 22 -3.07 26.77 16.27
CA GLU A 22 -3.85 27.09 15.08
C GLU A 22 -3.17 28.18 14.25
N CYS A 23 -2.58 29.19 14.91
CA CYS A 23 -1.76 30.20 14.24
C CYS A 23 -0.54 29.58 13.53
N GLU A 24 0.11 28.58 14.13
CA GLU A 24 1.25 27.88 13.51
C GLU A 24 0.86 27.03 12.30
N LEU A 25 -0.26 26.30 12.39
CA LEU A 25 -0.81 25.53 11.27
C LEU A 25 -1.18 26.43 10.10
N LEU A 26 -1.81 27.58 10.38
CA LEU A 26 -2.14 28.58 9.35
C LEU A 26 -0.89 29.16 8.70
N ARG A 27 0.18 29.43 9.46
CA ARG A 27 1.47 29.86 8.88
C ARG A 27 2.10 28.78 8.02
N PHE A 28 2.05 27.53 8.46
CA PHE A 28 2.61 26.41 7.70
C PHE A 28 1.84 26.19 6.39
N GLY A 29 0.51 26.20 6.46
CA GLY A 29 -0.39 26.13 5.31
C GLY A 29 -0.15 27.28 4.32
N ALA A 30 -0.10 28.52 4.80
CA ALA A 30 0.17 29.70 3.96
C ALA A 30 1.53 29.63 3.24
N ARG A 31 2.58 29.15 3.93
CA ARG A 31 3.92 28.96 3.31
C ARG A 31 3.92 27.87 2.25
N LYS A 32 3.23 26.75 2.49
CA LYS A 32 3.09 25.68 1.51
C LYS A 32 2.26 26.12 0.30
N LEU A 33 1.18 26.85 0.52
CA LEU A 33 0.34 27.42 -0.54
C LEU A 33 1.08 28.45 -1.37
N CYS A 34 1.87 29.34 -0.78
CA CYS A 34 2.77 30.23 -1.53
C CYS A 34 3.78 29.45 -2.39
N GLY A 35 4.38 28.38 -1.85
CA GLY A 35 5.28 27.51 -2.60
C GLY A 35 4.60 26.89 -3.82
N CYS A 36 3.40 26.35 -3.66
CA CYS A 36 2.61 25.80 -4.76
C CYS A 36 2.12 26.87 -5.75
N ALA A 37 1.73 28.06 -5.26
CA ALA A 37 1.27 29.17 -6.08
C ALA A 37 2.35 29.64 -7.07
N SER A 38 3.62 29.67 -6.64
CA SER A 38 4.74 29.98 -7.52
C SER A 38 4.92 28.96 -8.66
N SER A 39 4.59 27.69 -8.43
CA SER A 39 4.61 26.62 -9.44
C SER A 39 3.42 26.73 -10.41
N LEU A 40 2.26 27.17 -9.92
CA LEU A 40 1.03 27.35 -10.72
C LEU A 40 1.09 28.54 -11.69
N ARG A 41 1.99 29.52 -11.46
CA ARG A 41 2.24 30.65 -12.39
C ARG A 41 2.67 30.21 -13.79
N HIS A 42 3.20 29.00 -13.95
CA HIS A 42 3.70 28.45 -15.21
C HIS A 42 2.75 27.41 -15.85
N SER A 43 1.56 27.19 -15.27
CA SER A 43 0.60 26.18 -15.77
C SER A 43 -0.41 26.82 -16.73
N GLU A 44 -0.75 26.13 -17.83
CA GLU A 44 -1.71 26.60 -18.87
C GLU A 44 -3.19 26.58 -18.42
N LEU A 45 -3.45 26.47 -17.12
CA LEU A 45 -4.80 26.47 -16.57
C LEU A 45 -5.33 27.90 -16.43
N ALA A 46 -6.65 28.06 -16.34
CA ALA A 46 -7.37 29.35 -16.18
C ALA A 46 -6.98 30.18 -14.93
N PHE A 47 -5.96 29.76 -14.19
CA PHE A 47 -5.37 30.45 -13.06
C PHE A 47 -4.44 31.57 -13.57
N SER A 48 -5.04 32.69 -13.98
CA SER A 48 -4.27 33.87 -14.42
C SER A 48 -3.27 34.34 -13.37
N ALA A 49 -2.14 34.90 -13.81
CA ALA A 49 -1.08 35.44 -12.95
C ALA A 49 -1.58 36.44 -11.89
N ALA A 50 -2.70 37.13 -12.16
CA ALA A 50 -3.36 38.02 -11.20
C ALA A 50 -3.91 37.27 -9.97
N HIS A 51 -4.46 36.06 -10.15
CA HIS A 51 -4.98 35.23 -9.05
C HIS A 51 -3.85 34.64 -8.21
N ALA A 52 -2.72 34.27 -8.84
CA ALA A 52 -1.53 33.83 -8.12
C ALA A 52 -0.95 34.96 -7.25
N ALA A 53 -0.88 36.19 -7.78
CA ALA A 53 -0.43 37.36 -7.02
C ALA A 53 -1.39 37.71 -5.86
N ALA A 54 -2.70 37.62 -6.07
CA ALA A 54 -3.69 37.82 -5.00
C ALA A 54 -3.61 36.75 -3.90
N LEU A 55 -3.35 35.49 -4.28
CA LEU A 55 -3.16 34.38 -3.34
C LEU A 55 -1.89 34.56 -2.51
N GLU A 56 -0.79 34.99 -3.13
CA GLU A 56 0.44 35.30 -2.41
C GLU A 56 0.29 36.49 -1.45
N ALA A 57 -0.41 37.55 -1.86
CA ALA A 57 -0.67 38.72 -1.02
C ALA A 57 -1.56 38.36 0.20
N THR A 58 -2.58 37.53 0.00
CA THR A 58 -3.44 37.04 1.09
C THR A 58 -2.69 36.10 2.03
N CYS A 59 -1.85 35.20 1.50
CA CYS A 59 -0.98 34.35 2.33
C CYS A 59 0.04 35.17 3.14
N ALA A 60 0.60 36.25 2.56
CA ALA A 60 1.49 37.16 3.27
C ALA A 60 0.77 37.94 4.38
N ALA A 61 -0.46 38.41 4.13
CA ALA A 61 -1.28 39.08 5.14
C ALA A 61 -1.65 38.14 6.29
N VAL A 62 -2.02 36.90 6.00
CA VAL A 62 -2.28 35.87 7.03
C VAL A 62 -1.01 35.57 7.83
N GLY A 63 0.16 35.50 7.17
CA GLY A 63 1.45 35.34 7.83
C GLY A 63 1.80 36.51 8.77
N ALA A 64 1.44 37.75 8.42
CA ALA A 64 1.66 38.92 9.25
C ALA A 64 0.73 38.98 10.47
N VAL A 65 -0.56 38.66 10.29
CA VAL A 65 -1.54 38.63 11.39
C VAL A 65 -1.27 37.51 12.38
N THR A 66 -0.79 36.37 11.87
CA THR A 66 -0.47 35.23 12.72
C THR A 66 0.92 35.31 13.30
N ALA A 67 1.83 36.22 12.87
CA ALA A 67 3.21 36.26 13.37
C ALA A 67 3.25 36.44 14.90
N PRO A 68 4.09 35.67 15.63
CA PRO A 68 4.24 35.90 17.06
C PRO A 68 4.88 37.29 17.29
N PRO A 69 4.53 38.00 18.38
CA PRO A 69 5.29 39.19 18.77
C PRO A 69 6.78 38.81 18.87
N LYS A 70 7.69 39.71 18.46
CA LYS A 70 9.13 39.42 18.34
C LYS A 70 9.75 38.82 19.62
N GLU A 71 9.16 39.11 20.78
CA GLU A 71 9.53 38.56 22.09
C GLU A 71 9.16 37.07 22.25
N ALA A 72 8.02 36.62 21.70
CA ALA A 72 7.59 35.22 21.73
C ALA A 72 8.34 34.33 20.72
N ALA A 73 8.99 34.90 19.70
CA ALA A 73 9.86 34.16 18.78
C ALA A 73 11.14 33.65 19.47
N LEU A 74 11.61 34.37 20.50
CA LEU A 74 12.72 33.94 21.36
C LEU A 74 12.30 32.82 22.32
N GLU A 75 11.07 32.86 22.86
CA GLU A 75 10.53 31.80 23.72
C GLU A 75 10.15 30.52 22.95
N LEU A 76 9.63 30.65 21.71
CA LEU A 76 9.29 29.51 20.82
C LEU A 76 10.51 28.74 20.31
N LEU A 77 11.70 29.35 20.34
CA LEU A 77 12.98 28.66 20.09
C LEU A 77 13.48 27.84 21.27
N GLY A 78 12.73 27.78 22.37
CA GLY A 78 12.99 26.87 23.46
C GLY A 78 14.35 27.10 24.10
N GLU A 79 14.46 28.14 24.92
CA GLU A 79 15.09 27.90 26.22
C GLU A 79 14.22 26.90 26.99
N GLY A 80 14.33 25.62 26.64
CA GLY A 80 14.20 24.63 27.69
C GLY A 80 15.21 25.03 28.75
N LYS A 81 14.79 25.15 30.01
CA LYS A 81 15.68 25.12 31.17
C LYS A 81 16.39 23.75 31.24
N GLY A 82 17.12 23.37 30.19
CA GLY A 82 18.19 22.41 30.27
C GLY A 82 19.36 23.18 30.84
N ALA A 83 19.75 22.85 32.06
CA ALA A 83 20.97 23.38 32.66
C ALA A 83 22.10 23.30 31.61
N ALA A 84 22.71 24.44 31.29
CA ALA A 84 23.86 24.48 30.40
C ALA A 84 24.95 23.61 31.00
N VAL A 85 25.05 22.35 30.55
CA VAL A 85 26.10 21.44 30.98
C VAL A 85 27.41 22.02 30.45
N ARG A 86 28.30 22.41 31.36
CA ARG A 86 29.59 23.02 31.06
C ARG A 86 30.35 22.12 30.09
N GLY A 87 30.52 22.57 28.84
CA GLY A 87 31.21 21.82 27.78
C GLY A 87 30.42 21.56 26.50
N MET A 88 29.12 21.88 26.44
CA MET A 88 28.38 21.78 25.17
C MET A 88 28.70 22.96 24.23
N CYS A 89 29.12 22.65 23.00
CA CYS A 89 29.20 23.62 21.91
C CYS A 89 27.78 23.89 21.40
N ARG A 90 27.29 25.13 21.57
CA ARG A 90 26.00 25.58 21.02
C ARG A 90 26.22 25.91 19.54
N PHE A 91 25.72 25.06 18.65
CA PHE A 91 25.74 25.31 17.21
C PHE A 91 24.42 25.98 16.79
N ASP A 92 24.46 27.25 16.40
CA ASP A 92 23.27 28.07 16.11
C ASP A 92 22.37 27.52 14.98
N LEU A 93 22.90 26.64 14.13
CA LEU A 93 22.15 26.03 13.01
C LEU A 93 21.58 24.63 13.32
N PHE A 94 21.93 24.03 14.46
CA PHE A 94 21.49 22.66 14.83
C PHE A 94 20.13 22.61 15.54
N GLY A 95 19.52 23.77 15.82
CA GLY A 95 18.19 23.85 16.45
C GLY A 95 17.07 23.14 15.68
N ARG A 96 17.24 22.93 14.35
CA ARG A 96 16.27 22.17 13.54
C ARG A 96 16.40 20.64 13.68
N ALA A 97 17.55 20.15 14.12
CA ALA A 97 17.79 18.71 14.34
C ALA A 97 17.31 18.27 15.73
N LEU A 98 17.30 19.19 16.69
CA LEU A 98 16.73 18.97 18.01
C LEU A 98 15.21 19.07 17.93
N ARG A 99 14.54 17.92 17.96
CA ARG A 99 13.09 17.88 18.21
C ARG A 99 12.85 18.29 19.67
N GLY A 100 12.63 19.58 19.91
CA GLY A 100 12.39 20.12 21.25
C GLY A 100 11.06 19.69 21.87
N ARG A 101 10.15 19.11 21.08
CA ARG A 101 8.84 18.58 21.54
C ARG A 101 8.51 17.30 20.78
N SER A 102 7.94 16.31 21.47
CA SER A 102 7.42 15.10 20.81
C SER A 102 6.22 15.49 19.94
N VAL A 103 6.31 15.13 18.65
CA VAL A 103 5.22 15.27 17.67
C VAL A 103 4.47 13.96 17.46
N ASP A 104 4.74 12.95 18.29
CA ASP A 104 4.22 11.58 18.11
C ASP A 104 2.71 11.53 18.31
N HIS A 105 2.15 12.46 19.11
CA HIS A 105 0.71 12.64 19.29
C HIS A 105 -0.02 13.15 18.03
N LEU A 106 0.70 13.68 17.03
CA LEU A 106 0.15 14.10 15.75
C LEU A 106 0.11 12.97 14.71
N ALA A 107 0.73 11.83 14.99
CA ALA A 107 0.82 10.70 14.07
C ALA A 107 -0.51 9.93 13.90
N GLY A 108 -1.51 10.22 14.73
CA GLY A 108 -2.77 9.47 14.78
C GLY A 108 -2.60 8.09 15.43
N GLU A 109 -3.69 7.34 15.52
CA GLU A 109 -3.66 5.97 16.01
C GLU A 109 -2.97 5.05 15.00
N SER A 110 -2.03 4.23 15.47
CA SER A 110 -1.38 3.23 14.61
C SER A 110 -2.42 2.20 14.15
N ALA A 111 -2.46 1.93 12.84
CA ALA A 111 -3.26 0.82 12.33
C ALA A 111 -2.84 -0.48 13.02
N LEU A 112 -3.81 -1.28 13.45
CA LEU A 112 -3.55 -2.59 14.04
C LEU A 112 -2.76 -3.44 13.03
N PRO A 113 -1.62 -4.03 13.43
CA PRO A 113 -0.89 -4.89 12.52
C PRO A 113 -1.76 -6.11 12.17
N PRO A 114 -1.82 -6.50 10.89
CA PRO A 114 -2.63 -7.63 10.47
C PRO A 114 -1.97 -8.94 10.87
N VAL A 115 -2.80 -9.93 11.17
CA VAL A 115 -2.34 -11.29 11.49
C VAL A 115 -1.95 -11.98 10.18
N VAL A 116 -0.65 -12.16 9.97
CA VAL A 116 -0.10 -12.93 8.85
C VAL A 116 -0.09 -14.40 9.24
N LEU A 117 -0.87 -15.20 8.51
CA LEU A 117 -0.82 -16.67 8.59
C LEU A 117 0.44 -17.20 7.90
N PRO A 118 1.10 -18.21 8.45
CA PRO A 118 2.27 -18.83 7.83
C PRO A 118 1.91 -19.52 6.51
N VAL A 119 2.80 -19.41 5.53
CA VAL A 119 2.67 -20.08 4.22
C VAL A 119 3.68 -21.20 4.11
N GLU A 120 3.20 -22.45 4.19
CA GLU A 120 4.02 -23.64 4.12
C GLU A 120 3.98 -24.24 2.71
N LEU A 121 4.91 -23.83 1.85
CA LEU A 121 4.99 -24.34 0.47
C LEU A 121 5.35 -25.83 0.40
N SER A 122 5.99 -26.37 1.44
CA SER A 122 6.35 -27.79 1.59
C SER A 122 5.15 -28.70 1.86
N LEU A 123 3.96 -28.15 2.01
CA LEU A 123 2.74 -28.92 2.25
C LEU A 123 2.26 -29.65 0.98
N VAL A 124 2.74 -29.24 -0.19
CA VAL A 124 2.55 -29.97 -1.45
C VAL A 124 3.56 -31.13 -1.52
N PRO A 125 3.12 -32.38 -1.77
CA PRO A 125 4.02 -33.53 -1.87
C PRO A 125 4.84 -33.50 -3.17
N ASP A 126 6.05 -34.08 -3.12
CA ASP A 126 6.94 -34.15 -4.30
C ASP A 126 6.55 -35.25 -5.30
N CYS A 127 5.84 -36.29 -4.87
CA CYS A 127 5.47 -37.45 -5.68
C CYS A 127 4.06 -37.92 -5.33
N VAL A 128 3.36 -38.48 -6.31
CA VAL A 128 1.96 -38.85 -6.19
C VAL A 128 1.72 -40.26 -6.72
N SER A 129 0.98 -41.07 -5.97
CA SER A 129 0.77 -42.49 -6.27
C SER A 129 -0.70 -42.83 -6.57
N SER A 130 -1.63 -42.07 -6.00
CA SER A 130 -3.08 -42.27 -6.13
C SER A 130 -3.77 -41.02 -6.69
N TYR A 131 -4.97 -41.19 -7.26
CA TYR A 131 -5.80 -40.06 -7.69
C TYR A 131 -6.20 -39.16 -6.52
N GLU A 132 -6.40 -39.72 -5.34
CA GLU A 132 -6.75 -38.96 -4.13
C GLU A 132 -5.60 -38.05 -3.70
N ASP A 133 -4.37 -38.56 -3.76
CA ASP A 133 -3.16 -37.79 -3.49
C ASP A 133 -3.03 -36.61 -4.47
N VAL A 134 -3.37 -36.81 -5.76
CA VAL A 134 -3.40 -35.72 -6.75
C VAL A 134 -4.41 -34.65 -6.35
N CYS A 135 -5.63 -35.05 -5.97
CA CYS A 135 -6.66 -34.12 -5.52
C CYS A 135 -6.19 -33.32 -4.30
N ASN A 136 -5.59 -33.98 -3.31
CA ASN A 136 -5.08 -33.34 -2.11
C ASN A 136 -3.95 -32.36 -2.43
N ALA A 137 -2.99 -32.76 -3.26
CA ALA A 137 -1.91 -31.88 -3.72
C ALA A 137 -2.45 -30.63 -4.43
N LEU A 138 -3.43 -30.79 -5.32
CA LEU A 138 -4.08 -29.67 -6.01
C LEU A 138 -4.86 -28.75 -5.05
N ARG A 139 -5.61 -29.32 -4.09
CA ARG A 139 -6.32 -28.53 -3.07
C ARG A 139 -5.37 -27.70 -2.22
N HIS A 140 -4.28 -28.31 -1.76
CA HIS A 140 -3.25 -27.62 -1.01
C HIS A 140 -2.58 -26.52 -1.83
N ALA A 141 -2.24 -26.80 -3.08
CA ALA A 141 -1.65 -25.80 -3.98
C ALA A 141 -2.58 -24.59 -4.21
N VAL A 142 -3.88 -24.82 -4.43
CA VAL A 142 -4.86 -23.75 -4.59
C VAL A 142 -5.00 -22.95 -3.29
N HIS A 143 -5.13 -23.62 -2.15
CA HIS A 143 -5.23 -22.95 -0.85
C HIS A 143 -4.00 -22.06 -0.55
N LEU A 144 -2.79 -22.57 -0.81
CA LEU A 144 -1.55 -21.79 -0.65
C LEU A 144 -1.51 -20.59 -1.61
N CYS A 145 -2.00 -20.76 -2.85
CA CYS A 145 -2.12 -19.65 -3.80
C CYS A 145 -3.10 -18.56 -3.36
N GLU A 146 -4.23 -18.95 -2.75
CA GLU A 146 -5.20 -18.02 -2.16
C GLU A 146 -4.60 -17.28 -0.96
N LEU A 147 -3.92 -17.98 -0.07
CA LEU A 147 -3.26 -17.41 1.10
C LEU A 147 -2.22 -16.36 0.67
N LEU A 148 -1.36 -16.71 -0.30
CA LEU A 148 -0.38 -15.79 -0.89
C LEU A 148 -1.02 -14.58 -1.58
N ALA A 149 -2.18 -14.76 -2.23
CA ALA A 149 -2.90 -13.65 -2.85
C ALA A 149 -3.45 -12.67 -1.81
N ASN A 150 -4.01 -13.19 -0.71
CA ASN A 150 -4.54 -12.38 0.38
C ASN A 150 -3.46 -11.63 1.15
N GLN A 151 -2.25 -12.18 1.23
CA GLN A 151 -1.11 -11.60 1.96
C GLN A 151 -0.08 -10.91 1.05
N GLN A 152 -0.45 -10.56 -0.18
CA GLN A 152 0.46 -9.96 -1.16
C GLN A 152 1.10 -8.64 -0.72
N GLY A 153 0.51 -7.92 0.23
CA GLY A 153 1.07 -6.69 0.80
C GLY A 153 2.20 -6.92 1.81
N TYR A 154 2.28 -8.12 2.39
CA TYR A 154 3.25 -8.45 3.45
C TYR A 154 4.36 -9.38 2.96
N ILE A 155 4.03 -10.27 2.02
CA ILE A 155 4.99 -11.22 1.45
C ILE A 155 5.52 -10.66 0.14
N PRO A 156 6.84 -10.43 -0.02
CA PRO A 156 7.39 -10.01 -1.29
C PRO A 156 7.33 -11.15 -2.32
N ASN A 157 7.26 -10.80 -3.61
CA ASN A 157 7.36 -11.74 -4.73
C ASN A 157 6.30 -12.87 -4.75
N THR A 158 5.10 -12.63 -4.19
CA THR A 158 4.02 -13.64 -4.16
C THR A 158 3.67 -14.22 -5.53
N TYR A 159 3.65 -13.40 -6.58
CA TYR A 159 3.36 -13.87 -7.94
C TYR A 159 4.40 -14.90 -8.42
N CYS A 160 5.69 -14.66 -8.18
CA CYS A 160 6.76 -15.58 -8.55
C CYS A 160 6.68 -16.89 -7.76
N LEU A 161 6.40 -16.82 -6.45
CA LEU A 161 6.23 -18.00 -5.61
C LEU A 161 5.05 -18.87 -6.07
N ARG A 162 3.92 -18.25 -6.38
CA ARG A 162 2.73 -18.95 -6.90
C ARG A 162 3.01 -19.62 -8.24
N VAL A 163 3.68 -18.94 -9.16
CA VAL A 163 4.07 -19.52 -10.46
C VAL A 163 5.04 -20.68 -10.28
N SER A 164 6.08 -20.52 -9.45
CA SER A 164 7.05 -21.59 -9.20
C SER A 164 6.39 -22.83 -8.59
N LEU A 165 5.48 -22.64 -7.63
CA LEU A 165 4.74 -23.74 -7.01
C LEU A 165 3.85 -24.46 -8.03
N LEU A 166 3.07 -23.71 -8.81
CA LEU A 166 2.18 -24.29 -9.82
C LEU A 166 2.95 -24.98 -10.95
N GLN A 167 4.09 -24.41 -11.36
CA GLN A 167 4.98 -25.04 -12.33
C GLN A 167 5.53 -26.36 -11.80
N HIS A 168 6.05 -26.38 -10.56
CA HIS A 168 6.54 -27.59 -9.93
C HIS A 168 5.45 -28.66 -9.82
N LEU A 169 4.26 -28.27 -9.37
CA LEU A 169 3.10 -29.16 -9.26
C LEU A 169 2.76 -29.82 -10.61
N LEU A 170 2.68 -29.03 -11.69
CA LEU A 170 2.26 -29.55 -13.00
C LEU A 170 3.35 -30.33 -13.73
N THR A 171 4.63 -30.06 -13.46
CA THR A 171 5.76 -30.66 -14.22
C THR A 171 6.47 -31.79 -13.49
N ALA A 172 6.52 -31.75 -12.16
CA ALA A 172 7.25 -32.73 -11.35
C ALA A 172 6.33 -33.63 -10.53
N VAL A 173 5.27 -33.07 -9.94
CA VAL A 173 4.40 -33.78 -8.99
C VAL A 173 3.32 -34.58 -9.71
N ILE A 174 2.58 -33.93 -10.62
CA ILE A 174 1.47 -34.56 -11.34
C ILE A 174 2.01 -35.36 -12.53
N PRO A 175 1.70 -36.66 -12.63
CA PRO A 175 2.18 -37.49 -13.74
C PRO A 175 1.57 -37.03 -15.07
N LEU A 176 2.41 -36.78 -16.07
CA LEU A 176 1.96 -36.37 -17.39
C LEU A 176 1.17 -37.49 -18.08
N PRO A 177 0.06 -37.17 -18.76
CA PRO A 177 -0.72 -38.17 -19.48
C PRO A 177 0.04 -38.71 -20.69
N LEU A 178 0.04 -40.03 -20.86
CA LEU A 178 0.58 -40.65 -22.07
C LEU A 178 -0.30 -40.34 -23.29
N PRO A 179 0.29 -40.20 -24.49
CA PRO A 179 -0.45 -39.98 -25.74
C PRO A 179 -1.52 -41.05 -25.98
N CYS A 180 -2.63 -40.64 -26.60
CA CYS A 180 -3.75 -41.55 -26.91
C CYS A 180 -3.34 -42.72 -27.82
N SER A 181 -2.34 -42.53 -28.68
CA SER A 181 -1.80 -43.54 -29.60
C SER A 181 -0.80 -44.50 -28.95
N HIS A 182 -0.41 -44.30 -27.68
CA HIS A 182 0.64 -45.10 -27.08
C HIS A 182 0.15 -46.53 -26.77
N PRO A 183 0.86 -47.58 -27.23
CA PRO A 183 0.39 -48.97 -27.11
C PRO A 183 0.26 -49.46 -25.66
N GLN A 184 1.03 -48.88 -24.73
CA GLN A 184 1.00 -49.25 -23.31
C GLN A 184 0.15 -48.28 -22.46
N ARG A 185 -0.72 -47.46 -23.07
CA ARG A 185 -1.56 -46.50 -22.33
C ARG A 185 -2.45 -47.19 -21.31
N ALA A 186 -3.11 -48.28 -21.69
CA ALA A 186 -4.05 -48.98 -20.80
C ALA A 186 -3.36 -49.64 -19.59
N SER A 187 -2.07 -49.99 -19.69
CA SER A 187 -1.37 -50.74 -18.63
C SER A 187 -0.39 -49.90 -17.81
N ARG A 188 0.23 -48.86 -18.41
CA ARG A 188 1.29 -48.06 -17.75
C ARG A 188 0.94 -46.59 -17.54
N CYS A 189 -0.14 -46.08 -18.15
CA CYS A 189 -0.53 -44.69 -17.93
C CYS A 189 -1.24 -44.57 -16.58
N PHE A 190 -0.72 -43.70 -15.70
CA PHE A 190 -1.35 -43.39 -14.43
C PHE A 190 -2.87 -43.12 -14.56
N TRP A 191 -3.26 -42.32 -15.55
CA TRP A 191 -4.65 -41.88 -15.78
C TRP A 191 -5.57 -42.91 -16.44
N ALA A 192 -5.03 -43.97 -17.03
CA ALA A 192 -5.81 -44.96 -17.78
C ALA A 192 -5.69 -46.37 -17.22
N ALA A 193 -4.68 -46.64 -16.38
CA ALA A 193 -4.44 -47.95 -15.77
C ALA A 193 -5.50 -48.31 -14.72
N SER A 194 -6.00 -47.32 -13.98
CA SER A 194 -7.06 -47.51 -12.98
C SER A 194 -8.32 -46.76 -13.37
N PRO A 195 -9.52 -47.38 -13.28
CA PRO A 195 -10.77 -46.67 -13.51
C PRO A 195 -10.98 -45.57 -12.45
N MET A 196 -11.37 -44.38 -12.91
CA MET A 196 -11.59 -43.21 -12.05
C MET A 196 -13.10 -42.96 -11.88
N ARG A 197 -13.55 -42.77 -10.64
CA ARG A 197 -14.95 -42.42 -10.33
C ARG A 197 -15.29 -41.04 -10.86
N TYR A 198 -16.52 -40.86 -11.36
CA TYR A 198 -16.98 -39.59 -11.93
C TYR A 198 -16.79 -38.38 -11.00
N GLU A 199 -17.10 -38.55 -9.72
CA GLU A 199 -16.92 -37.50 -8.70
C GLU A 199 -15.48 -36.99 -8.65
N THR A 200 -14.50 -37.90 -8.67
CA THR A 200 -13.07 -37.58 -8.70
C THR A 200 -12.68 -36.88 -9.99
N GLN A 201 -13.25 -37.26 -11.14
CA GLN A 201 -13.01 -36.59 -12.42
C GLN A 201 -13.47 -35.13 -12.37
N ALA A 202 -14.69 -34.91 -11.89
CA ALA A 202 -15.29 -33.58 -11.79
C ALA A 202 -14.49 -32.68 -10.84
N ASP A 203 -14.05 -33.22 -9.70
CA ASP A 203 -13.27 -32.47 -8.74
C ASP A 203 -11.86 -32.13 -9.26
N LEU A 204 -11.17 -33.07 -9.90
CA LEU A 204 -9.88 -32.82 -10.55
C LEU A 204 -9.98 -31.72 -11.61
N LEU A 205 -11.00 -31.78 -12.48
CA LEU A 205 -11.22 -30.76 -13.51
C LEU A 205 -11.49 -29.39 -12.90
N ARG A 206 -12.26 -29.33 -11.82
CA ARG A 206 -12.52 -28.09 -11.08
C ARG A 206 -11.22 -27.52 -10.49
N LEU A 207 -10.44 -28.35 -9.81
CA LEU A 207 -9.18 -27.94 -9.17
C LEU A 207 -8.13 -27.50 -10.19
N LEU A 208 -8.00 -28.22 -11.30
CA LEU A 208 -7.12 -27.84 -12.41
C LEU A 208 -7.53 -26.50 -13.01
N ASN A 209 -8.83 -26.25 -13.21
CA ASN A 209 -9.31 -24.97 -13.71
C ASN A 209 -8.98 -23.81 -12.73
N LEU A 210 -9.15 -24.02 -11.41
CA LEU A 210 -8.75 -23.03 -10.40
C LEU A 210 -7.24 -22.78 -10.43
N ALA A 211 -6.43 -23.83 -10.45
CA ALA A 211 -4.97 -23.73 -10.54
C ALA A 211 -4.53 -22.98 -11.82
N CYS A 212 -5.14 -23.27 -12.97
CA CYS A 212 -4.86 -22.57 -14.23
C CYS A 212 -5.22 -21.08 -14.16
N ARG A 213 -6.34 -20.72 -13.53
CA ARG A 213 -6.72 -19.31 -13.31
C ARG A 213 -5.71 -18.59 -12.42
N HIS A 214 -5.27 -19.22 -11.34
CA HIS A 214 -4.22 -18.65 -10.48
C HIS A 214 -2.90 -18.50 -11.23
N PHE A 215 -2.52 -19.48 -12.05
CA PHE A 215 -1.32 -19.44 -12.87
C PHE A 215 -1.37 -18.27 -13.87
N ALA A 216 -2.44 -18.18 -14.66
CA ALA A 216 -2.63 -17.11 -15.65
C ALA A 216 -2.58 -15.73 -14.99
N ALA A 217 -3.32 -15.54 -13.87
CA ALA A 217 -3.32 -14.28 -13.14
C ALA A 217 -1.92 -13.87 -12.66
N CYS A 218 -1.09 -14.83 -12.21
CA CYS A 218 0.27 -14.54 -11.79
C CYS A 218 1.19 -14.24 -12.97
N CYS A 219 1.10 -14.98 -14.07
CA CYS A 219 1.90 -14.74 -15.28
C CYS A 219 1.68 -13.33 -15.85
N PHE A 220 0.45 -12.81 -15.78
CA PHE A 220 0.13 -11.42 -16.15
C PHE A 220 0.51 -10.37 -15.09
N SER A 221 0.93 -10.78 -13.90
CA SER A 221 1.33 -9.88 -12.80
C SER A 221 2.85 -9.83 -12.58
N ILE A 222 3.61 -10.83 -13.05
CA ILE A 222 5.08 -10.85 -12.99
C ILE A 222 5.67 -9.85 -13.99
N ARG A 223 6.73 -9.14 -13.57
CA ARG A 223 7.51 -8.25 -14.45
C ARG A 223 8.15 -9.05 -15.58
N VAL A 224 8.05 -8.54 -16.80
CA VAL A 224 8.59 -9.20 -17.99
C VAL A 224 10.11 -9.30 -17.86
N THR A 225 10.57 -10.53 -17.68
CA THR A 225 11.97 -10.92 -17.84
C THR A 225 12.04 -11.82 -19.07
N ARG A 226 13.20 -11.89 -19.73
CA ARG A 226 13.37 -12.66 -20.98
C ARG A 226 12.86 -14.11 -20.91
N SER A 227 12.87 -14.72 -19.72
CA SER A 227 12.37 -16.06 -19.45
C SER A 227 10.85 -16.19 -19.34
N PHE A 228 10.11 -15.11 -19.06
CA PHE A 228 8.64 -15.10 -18.88
C PHE A 228 7.88 -14.40 -20.02
N ASP A 229 8.59 -13.91 -21.03
CA ASP A 229 8.00 -13.20 -22.19
C ASP A 229 7.06 -14.10 -23.02
N ALA A 230 7.43 -15.37 -23.20
CA ALA A 230 6.67 -16.34 -23.99
C ALA A 230 5.26 -16.65 -23.43
N VAL A 231 5.02 -16.42 -22.13
CA VAL A 231 3.76 -16.80 -21.46
C VAL A 231 2.62 -15.80 -21.73
N ARG A 232 2.93 -14.60 -22.24
CA ARG A 232 1.93 -13.54 -22.49
C ARG A 232 1.51 -13.39 -23.96
N LEU A 233 2.16 -14.09 -24.89
CA LEU A 233 1.91 -13.98 -26.34
C LEU A 233 0.86 -14.98 -26.87
N VAL A 234 -0.08 -15.42 -26.03
CA VAL A 234 -1.19 -16.30 -26.42
C VAL A 234 -2.46 -15.49 -26.64
#